data_AF-A0A496B7J6-F1
#
_entry.id   AF-A0A496B7J6-F1
#
_cell.length_a   1.000
_cell.length_b   1.000
_cell.length_c   1.000
_cell.angle_alpha   90.00
_cell.angle_beta   90.00
_cell.angle_gamma   90.00
#
_symmetry.space_group_name_H-M   'P 1'
#
loop_
_entity.id
_entity.type
_entity.pdbx_description
1 polymer ?
#
loop_
_entity_poly.entity_id
_entity_poly.type
_entity_poly.pdbx_seq_one_letter_code
_entity_poly.pdbx_strand_id
1 'polypeptide(L)'
;MMRKPPRCSLIFSIPDFPAKCKKLIIPALSLKIKFFGYQNCPARNPLASTDKICYTIFTREQTMQFIKHFLEIMDEDLGHVGGKGLNLGKLTRAGFAVPNGFCVTTDAYRFSVKEVSKITKEIALAPALITAIQDAHAQLKTDTAAVRSSATAEDLGDASFAGQQDTFLNVTSDTLLAAVTACWASLWASRAIAYRQTQGISNEGLAMAVVVQEMCPAEISGVLFTVSPFDENVCIIESNWGLG
;
A
#
# COMPACT_ATOMS: atom_id res chain seq x y z
N MET A 1 30.41 49.09 -27.29
CA MET A 1 29.53 49.45 -26.16
C MET A 1 28.97 48.16 -25.59
N MET A 2 29.28 47.89 -24.31
CA MET A 2 28.86 46.71 -23.55
C MET A 2 27.34 46.54 -23.50
N ARG A 3 26.86 45.28 -23.35
CA ARG A 3 25.97 44.84 -22.24
C ARG A 3 25.77 43.31 -22.28
N LYS A 4 25.95 42.66 -21.13
CA LYS A 4 25.63 41.25 -20.81
C LYS A 4 24.09 41.05 -20.68
N PRO A 5 23.58 39.79 -20.66
CA PRO A 5 22.18 39.41 -20.96
C PRO A 5 21.25 39.41 -19.73
N PRO A 6 19.92 39.22 -19.89
CA PRO A 6 19.11 38.62 -18.85
C PRO A 6 18.83 37.14 -19.12
N ARG A 7 18.94 36.36 -18.05
CA ARG A 7 18.36 35.02 -17.86
C ARG A 7 16.84 35.15 -17.74
N CYS A 8 16.09 34.17 -18.23
CA CYS A 8 14.76 33.81 -17.70
C CYS A 8 14.66 32.27 -17.80
N SER A 9 14.90 31.45 -16.76
CA SER A 9 14.08 31.20 -15.57
C SER A 9 12.60 31.00 -15.89
N LEU A 10 12.17 29.73 -16.01
CA LEU A 10 10.76 29.37 -15.79
C LEU A 10 10.47 29.64 -14.31
N ILE A 11 9.97 30.84 -14.03
CA ILE A 11 9.42 31.20 -12.73
C ILE A 11 7.94 30.85 -12.82
N PHE A 12 7.52 29.80 -12.11
CA PHE A 12 6.11 29.65 -11.79
C PHE A 12 5.78 30.74 -10.75
N SER A 13 5.00 31.74 -11.15
CA SER A 13 4.39 32.67 -10.21
C SER A 13 3.01 32.12 -9.86
N ILE A 14 2.94 31.46 -8.71
CA ILE A 14 1.66 31.15 -8.05
C ILE A 14 1.43 32.32 -7.09
N PRO A 15 0.33 33.08 -7.20
CA PRO A 15 0.05 34.13 -6.24
C PRO A 15 -0.27 33.49 -4.89
N ASP A 16 0.42 33.97 -3.85
CA ASP A 16 0.30 33.62 -2.43
C ASP A 16 0.67 32.19 -2.02
N PHE A 17 1.97 31.99 -1.76
CA PHE A 17 2.51 30.83 -1.04
C PHE A 17 3.04 31.27 0.34
N PRO A 18 2.47 30.81 1.47
CA PRO A 18 3.13 30.96 2.76
C PRO A 18 4.34 30.01 2.81
N ALA A 19 5.51 30.54 3.17
CA ALA A 19 6.83 29.93 3.07
C ALA A 19 7.08 28.66 3.94
N LYS A 20 6.04 27.99 4.45
CA LYS A 20 6.14 26.80 5.31
C LYS A 20 5.13 25.69 4.99
N CYS A 21 4.68 25.54 3.74
CA CYS A 21 3.84 24.41 3.33
C CYS A 21 4.66 23.28 2.71
N LYS A 22 4.78 22.12 3.39
CA LYS A 22 5.51 20.93 2.91
C LYS A 22 4.66 19.95 2.07
N LYS A 23 3.35 20.22 1.88
CA LYS A 23 2.43 19.45 1.04
C LYS A 23 1.49 20.42 0.31
N LEU A 24 1.35 20.24 -1.01
CA LEU A 24 0.37 20.96 -1.82
C LEU A 24 -0.52 19.95 -2.52
N ILE A 25 -1.75 19.78 -2.03
CA ILE A 25 -2.80 19.03 -2.71
C ILE A 25 -3.67 20.07 -3.44
N ILE A 26 -3.49 20.21 -4.75
CA ILE A 26 -4.31 21.10 -5.58
C ILE A 26 -5.53 20.30 -6.08
N PRO A 27 -6.79 20.78 -5.88
CA PRO A 27 -7.96 20.14 -6.47
C PRO A 27 -7.93 20.25 -7.99
N ALA A 28 -8.22 19.16 -8.68
CA ALA A 28 -8.04 18.96 -10.13
C ALA A 28 -8.81 19.95 -11.04
N LEU A 29 -9.76 20.72 -10.50
CA LEU A 29 -10.70 21.49 -11.32
C LEU A 29 -10.13 22.78 -11.94
N SER A 30 -8.90 23.18 -11.61
CA SER A 30 -8.33 24.48 -12.05
C SER A 30 -7.12 24.38 -13.00
N LEU A 31 -6.74 23.19 -13.46
CA LEU A 31 -5.55 23.01 -14.30
C LEU A 31 -5.88 23.15 -15.80
N LYS A 32 -5.95 24.38 -16.32
CA LYS A 32 -5.84 24.62 -17.78
C LYS A 32 -4.36 24.55 -18.19
N ILE A 33 -3.81 23.33 -18.33
CA ILE A 33 -2.48 23.14 -18.93
C ILE A 33 -2.63 23.08 -20.45
N LYS A 34 -2.18 24.13 -21.16
CA LYS A 34 -1.88 24.04 -22.59
C LYS A 34 -0.49 23.42 -22.75
N PHE A 35 -0.42 22.15 -23.12
CA PHE A 35 0.81 21.52 -23.58
C PHE A 35 1.11 21.98 -25.02
N PHE A 36 2.23 22.65 -25.24
CA PHE A 36 2.84 22.79 -26.57
C PHE A 36 4.04 21.85 -26.63
N GLY A 37 4.02 20.94 -27.60
CA GLY A 37 4.99 19.84 -27.73
C GLY A 37 6.41 20.30 -28.04
N TYR A 38 7.38 19.52 -27.57
CA TYR A 38 8.79 19.65 -27.93
C TYR A 38 9.24 18.38 -28.66
N GLN A 39 9.60 18.52 -29.93
CA GLN A 39 10.45 17.55 -30.63
C GLN A 39 11.85 18.17 -30.76
N ASN A 40 12.86 17.34 -30.45
CA ASN A 40 14.30 17.50 -30.67
C ASN A 40 15.09 18.45 -29.75
N CYS A 41 15.94 17.87 -28.87
CA CYS A 41 17.28 18.43 -28.60
C CYS A 41 18.26 17.34 -28.09
N PRO A 42 19.53 17.30 -28.54
CA PRO A 42 20.45 16.17 -28.35
C PRO A 42 21.39 16.33 -27.15
N ALA A 43 22.00 15.21 -26.75
CA ALA A 43 22.92 15.07 -25.61
C ALA A 43 24.23 15.89 -25.71
N ARG A 44 24.66 16.52 -24.59
CA ARG A 44 26.08 16.60 -24.13
C ARG A 44 26.28 17.34 -22.78
N ASN A 45 26.79 16.56 -21.81
CA ASN A 45 27.85 16.84 -20.81
C ASN A 45 27.65 17.84 -19.62
N PRO A 46 28.45 17.74 -18.54
CA PRO A 46 27.97 17.52 -17.18
C PRO A 46 28.42 18.64 -16.21
N LEU A 47 28.03 18.53 -14.94
CA LEU A 47 28.44 19.41 -13.82
C LEU A 47 27.88 20.85 -13.87
N ALA A 48 26.65 20.98 -13.37
CA ALA A 48 26.21 22.22 -12.72
C ALA A 48 25.43 21.83 -11.46
N SER A 49 26.05 22.09 -10.32
CA SER A 49 25.45 22.01 -8.99
C SER A 49 24.31 23.02 -8.89
N THR A 50 23.12 22.51 -8.61
CA THR A 50 22.00 23.17 -7.93
C THR A 50 20.99 22.06 -7.74
N ASP A 51 20.59 21.83 -6.50
CA ASP A 51 19.68 20.78 -6.07
C ASP A 51 18.38 20.83 -6.87
N LYS A 52 18.36 20.12 -8.00
CA LYS A 52 17.16 19.84 -8.78
C LYS A 52 16.42 18.75 -8.02
N ILE A 53 15.63 19.15 -7.03
CA ILE A 53 14.63 18.26 -6.46
C ILE A 53 13.60 18.02 -7.57
N CYS A 54 13.76 16.88 -8.23
CA CYS A 54 12.88 16.42 -9.28
C CYS A 54 11.61 15.91 -8.59
N TYR A 55 10.61 16.78 -8.41
CA TYR A 55 9.31 16.35 -7.91
C TYR A 55 8.57 15.65 -9.04
N THR A 56 8.48 14.33 -8.96
CA THR A 56 7.56 13.56 -9.81
C THR A 56 6.14 13.86 -9.33
N ILE A 57 5.36 14.57 -10.15
CA ILE A 57 3.94 14.82 -9.88
C ILE A 57 3.20 13.53 -10.20
N PHE A 58 2.74 12.82 -9.17
CA PHE A 58 1.82 11.69 -9.34
C PHE A 58 0.39 12.21 -9.39
N THR A 59 -0.37 11.69 -10.36
CA THR A 59 -1.81 11.99 -10.48
C THR A 59 -2.59 11.38 -9.32
N ARG A 60 -3.75 11.95 -8.96
CA ARG A 60 -4.70 11.38 -7.97
C ARG A 60 -5.13 9.96 -8.34
N GLU A 61 -5.15 9.67 -9.63
CA GLU A 61 -5.51 8.37 -10.20
C GLU A 61 -4.44 7.29 -9.88
N GLN A 62 -3.16 7.67 -9.88
CA GLN A 62 -2.07 6.75 -9.49
C GLN A 62 -2.01 6.48 -7.99
N THR A 63 -2.34 7.44 -7.13
CA THR A 63 -2.43 7.18 -5.67
C THR A 63 -3.65 6.35 -5.30
N MET A 64 -4.78 6.50 -6.00
CA MET A 64 -5.97 5.65 -5.87
C MET A 64 -5.72 4.20 -6.30
N GLN A 65 -4.70 3.95 -7.12
CA GLN A 65 -4.31 2.60 -7.48
C GLN A 65 -3.59 1.85 -6.35
N PHE A 66 -2.91 2.56 -5.45
CA PHE A 66 -2.08 1.95 -4.41
C PHE A 66 -2.81 1.68 -3.10
N ILE A 67 -3.84 2.46 -2.80
CA ILE A 67 -4.59 2.36 -1.55
C ILE A 67 -6.08 2.23 -1.87
N LYS A 68 -6.74 1.25 -1.24
CA LYS A 68 -8.20 1.11 -1.25
C LYS A 68 -8.74 1.02 0.17
N HIS A 69 -9.68 1.90 0.54
CA HIS A 69 -10.35 1.81 1.84
C HIS A 69 -11.37 0.67 1.84
N PHE A 70 -11.64 0.04 3.00
CA PHE A 70 -12.55 -1.12 3.06
C PHE A 70 -13.94 -0.85 2.46
N LEU A 71 -14.45 0.38 2.60
CA LEU A 71 -15.73 0.79 2.02
C LEU A 71 -15.73 0.82 0.48
N GLU A 72 -14.57 0.99 -0.15
CA GLU A 72 -14.39 1.15 -1.59
C GLU A 72 -14.06 -0.17 -2.30
N ILE A 73 -13.66 -1.20 -1.55
CA ILE A 73 -13.28 -2.50 -2.11
C ILE A 73 -14.51 -3.17 -2.72
N MET A 74 -14.43 -3.72 -3.92
CA MET A 74 -15.51 -4.49 -4.56
C MET A 74 -15.03 -5.89 -4.96
N ASP A 75 -15.92 -6.77 -5.41
CA ASP A 75 -15.57 -8.17 -5.76
C ASP A 75 -14.56 -8.26 -6.90
N GLU A 76 -14.60 -7.30 -7.83
CA GLU A 76 -13.61 -7.11 -8.90
C GLU A 76 -12.19 -6.82 -8.39
N ASP A 77 -12.04 -6.39 -7.13
CA ASP A 77 -10.75 -6.03 -6.55
C ASP A 77 -9.98 -7.22 -5.97
N LEU A 78 -10.51 -8.45 -6.07
CA LEU A 78 -9.84 -9.64 -5.54
C LEU A 78 -8.36 -9.72 -5.96
N GLY A 79 -8.07 -9.42 -7.22
CA GLY A 79 -6.71 -9.42 -7.77
C GLY A 79 -5.80 -8.31 -7.21
N HIS A 80 -6.38 -7.27 -6.61
CA HIS A 80 -5.68 -6.10 -6.07
C HIS A 80 -5.56 -6.10 -4.55
N VAL A 81 -6.52 -6.69 -3.82
CA VAL A 81 -6.56 -6.67 -2.34
C VAL A 81 -6.38 -8.04 -1.68
N GLY A 82 -6.47 -9.14 -2.44
CA GLY A 82 -6.43 -10.51 -1.92
C GLY A 82 -7.65 -10.88 -1.05
N GLY A 83 -7.70 -12.13 -0.59
CA GLY A 83 -8.88 -12.71 0.06
C GLY A 83 -9.29 -12.02 1.36
N LYS A 84 -8.34 -11.75 2.26
CA LYS A 84 -8.62 -11.06 3.53
C LYS A 84 -9.10 -9.64 3.32
N GLY A 85 -8.41 -8.89 2.46
CA GLY A 85 -8.79 -7.52 2.10
C GLY A 85 -10.20 -7.46 1.51
N LEU A 86 -10.53 -8.41 0.61
CA LEU A 86 -11.87 -8.52 0.03
C LEU A 86 -12.94 -8.83 1.08
N ASN A 87 -12.70 -9.82 1.94
CA ASN A 87 -13.65 -10.21 2.97
C ASN A 87 -13.88 -9.09 3.99
N LEU A 88 -12.85 -8.34 4.40
CA LEU A 88 -13.00 -7.17 5.24
C LEU A 88 -13.86 -6.10 4.57
N GLY A 89 -13.61 -5.81 3.29
CA GLY A 89 -14.45 -4.89 2.53
C GLY A 89 -15.92 -5.32 2.50
N LYS A 90 -16.18 -6.61 2.22
CA LYS A 90 -17.54 -7.18 2.19
C LYS A 90 -18.25 -7.01 3.54
N LEU A 91 -17.57 -7.35 4.64
CA LEU A 91 -18.12 -7.22 5.98
C LEU A 91 -18.41 -5.77 6.35
N THR A 92 -17.49 -4.83 6.04
CA THR A 92 -17.71 -3.40 6.27
C THR A 92 -18.93 -2.90 5.49
N ARG A 93 -19.08 -3.25 4.21
CA ARG A 93 -20.25 -2.85 3.40
C ARG A 93 -21.55 -3.48 3.85
N ALA A 94 -21.49 -4.69 4.41
CA ALA A 94 -22.64 -5.36 5.01
C ALA A 94 -23.05 -4.77 6.38
N GLY A 95 -22.31 -3.78 6.89
CA GLY A 95 -22.65 -3.07 8.12
C GLY A 95 -22.19 -3.77 9.40
N PHE A 96 -21.31 -4.78 9.30
CA PHE A 96 -20.68 -5.37 10.48
C PHE A 96 -19.73 -4.37 11.14
N ALA A 97 -19.53 -4.51 12.44
CA ALA A 97 -18.60 -3.70 13.23
C ALA A 97 -17.14 -4.10 12.93
N VAL A 98 -16.65 -3.73 11.75
CA VAL A 98 -15.28 -3.94 11.31
C VAL A 98 -14.48 -2.67 11.62
N PRO A 99 -13.35 -2.74 12.35
CA PRO A 99 -12.48 -1.59 12.56
C PRO A 99 -12.03 -0.99 11.22
N ASN A 100 -11.93 0.33 11.18
CA ASN A 100 -11.60 1.04 9.95
C ASN A 100 -10.21 0.64 9.44
N GLY A 101 -10.04 0.70 8.13
CA GLY A 101 -8.77 0.31 7.52
C GLY A 101 -8.74 0.49 6.02
N PHE A 102 -7.60 0.14 5.46
CA PHE A 102 -7.34 0.18 4.02
C PHE A 102 -6.42 -0.97 3.62
N CYS A 103 -6.42 -1.28 2.33
CA CYS A 103 -5.49 -2.21 1.71
C CYS A 103 -4.47 -1.43 0.90
N VAL A 104 -3.19 -1.70 1.15
CA VAL A 104 -2.09 -1.42 0.23
C VAL A 104 -2.16 -2.50 -0.85
N THR A 105 -2.46 -2.10 -2.09
CA THR A 105 -2.80 -3.04 -3.16
C THR A 105 -1.59 -3.82 -3.67
N THR A 106 -1.85 -4.90 -4.41
CA THR A 106 -0.80 -5.62 -5.15
C THR A 106 -0.09 -4.76 -6.19
N ASP A 107 -0.74 -3.70 -6.69
CA ASP A 107 -0.11 -2.78 -7.64
C ASP A 107 0.99 -1.95 -6.98
N ALA A 108 0.79 -1.56 -5.73
CA ALA A 108 1.83 -0.93 -4.93
C ALA A 108 3.05 -1.85 -4.75
N TYR A 109 2.82 -3.15 -4.52
CA TYR A 109 3.88 -4.16 -4.48
C TYR A 109 4.60 -4.31 -5.82
N ARG A 110 3.85 -4.45 -6.93
CA ARG A 110 4.44 -4.57 -8.27
C ARG A 110 5.24 -3.32 -8.64
N PHE A 111 4.79 -2.15 -8.20
CA PHE A 111 5.49 -0.89 -8.40
C PHE A 111 6.81 -0.84 -7.62
N SER A 112 6.82 -1.27 -6.34
CA SER A 112 8.03 -1.28 -5.52
C SER A 112 9.07 -2.31 -5.99
N VAL A 113 8.64 -3.49 -6.43
CA VAL A 113 9.57 -4.54 -6.89
C VAL A 113 10.21 -4.23 -8.26
N LYS A 114 9.53 -3.48 -9.14
CA LYS A 114 10.14 -3.05 -10.42
C LYS A 114 11.38 -2.17 -10.22
N GLU A 115 11.41 -1.41 -9.14
CA GLU A 115 12.52 -0.51 -8.78
C GLU A 115 13.64 -1.22 -7.99
N VAL A 116 13.41 -2.45 -7.53
CA VAL A 116 14.38 -3.22 -6.74
C VAL A 116 15.28 -4.01 -7.69
N SER A 117 16.55 -3.62 -7.75
CA SER A 117 17.58 -4.46 -8.38
C SER A 117 17.61 -5.83 -7.69
N LYS A 118 17.64 -6.91 -8.49
CA LYS A 118 17.50 -8.34 -8.09
C LYS A 118 18.51 -8.87 -7.04
N ILE A 119 19.28 -7.99 -6.38
CA ILE A 119 20.42 -8.32 -5.51
C ILE A 119 20.18 -7.88 -4.06
N THR A 120 19.42 -6.82 -3.80
CA THR A 120 19.11 -6.37 -2.44
C THR A 120 17.78 -6.94 -1.98
N LYS A 121 17.76 -7.69 -0.88
CA LYS A 121 16.53 -8.17 -0.20
C LYS A 121 15.68 -7.03 0.40
N GLU A 122 16.05 -5.77 0.16
CA GLU A 122 15.36 -4.59 0.65
C GLU A 122 14.43 -4.05 -0.42
N ILE A 123 13.14 -3.94 -0.06
CA ILE A 123 12.13 -3.34 -0.92
C ILE A 123 12.22 -1.83 -0.76
N ALA A 124 12.71 -1.15 -1.81
CA ALA A 124 12.76 0.31 -1.83
C ALA A 124 11.37 0.88 -2.09
N LEU A 125 10.82 1.61 -1.12
CA LEU A 125 9.55 2.29 -1.25
C LEU A 125 9.73 3.62 -1.99
N ALA A 126 9.01 3.81 -3.09
CA ALA A 126 8.98 5.08 -3.78
C ALA A 126 8.33 6.18 -2.91
N PRO A 127 8.79 7.46 -2.98
CA PRO A 127 8.27 8.54 -2.15
C PRO A 127 6.74 8.75 -2.24
N ALA A 128 6.15 8.51 -3.41
CA ALA A 128 4.71 8.61 -3.61
C ALA A 128 3.93 7.53 -2.84
N LEU A 129 4.46 6.31 -2.80
CA LEU A 129 3.85 5.20 -2.07
C LEU A 129 3.96 5.41 -0.56
N ILE A 130 5.12 5.89 -0.09
CA ILE A 130 5.31 6.31 1.30
C ILE A 130 4.23 7.33 1.70
N THR A 131 4.09 8.38 0.88
CA THR A 131 3.12 9.45 1.12
C THR A 131 1.69 8.92 1.15
N ALA A 132 1.32 8.06 0.20
CA ALA A 132 -0.02 7.48 0.11
C ALA A 132 -0.35 6.61 1.34
N ILE A 133 0.57 5.75 1.78
CA ILE A 133 0.39 4.89 2.96
C ILE A 133 0.25 5.74 4.22
N GLN A 134 1.12 6.74 4.40
CA GLN A 134 1.07 7.63 5.56
C GLN A 134 -0.20 8.49 5.60
N ASP A 135 -0.64 9.01 4.45
CA ASP A 135 -1.87 9.80 4.36
C ASP A 135 -3.11 8.95 4.62
N ALA A 136 -3.12 7.70 4.17
CA ALA A 136 -4.19 6.75 4.47
C ALA A 136 -4.23 6.38 5.96
N HIS A 137 -3.06 6.16 6.59
CA HIS A 137 -2.96 5.90 8.02
C HIS A 137 -3.41 7.09 8.86
N ALA A 138 -2.99 8.31 8.51
CA ALA A 138 -3.42 9.52 9.20
C ALA A 138 -4.95 9.72 9.16
N GLN A 139 -5.62 9.26 8.09
CA GLN A 139 -7.08 9.31 7.98
C GLN A 139 -7.80 8.33 8.92
N LEU A 140 -7.14 7.25 9.36
CA LEU A 140 -7.71 6.32 10.35
C LEU A 140 -7.86 6.97 11.73
N LYS A 141 -7.11 8.06 12.01
CA LYS A 141 -7.14 8.79 13.30
C LYS A 141 -6.91 7.87 14.51
N THR A 142 -6.01 6.90 14.36
CA THR A 142 -5.60 5.98 15.41
C THR A 142 -4.09 6.07 15.64
N ASP A 143 -3.67 5.79 16.88
CA ASP A 143 -2.27 5.74 17.26
C ASP A 143 -1.59 4.43 16.81
N THR A 144 -2.38 3.36 16.71
CA THR A 144 -1.87 2.02 16.39
C THR A 144 -2.74 1.26 15.39
N ALA A 145 -2.09 0.47 14.56
CA ALA A 145 -2.71 -0.37 13.54
C ALA A 145 -2.20 -1.81 13.59
N ALA A 146 -3.03 -2.74 13.16
CA ALA A 146 -2.64 -4.08 12.75
C ALA A 146 -2.26 -4.04 11.26
N VAL A 147 -1.09 -4.57 10.93
CA VAL A 147 -0.61 -4.74 9.55
C VAL A 147 -0.57 -6.23 9.23
N ARG A 148 -1.38 -6.66 8.28
CA ARG A 148 -1.62 -8.07 7.97
C ARG A 148 -1.44 -8.31 6.48
N SER A 149 -0.70 -9.35 6.12
CA SER A 149 -0.62 -9.79 4.73
C SER A 149 -1.97 -10.32 4.20
N SER A 150 -2.25 -10.01 2.94
CA SER A 150 -3.39 -10.51 2.17
C SER A 150 -2.89 -10.92 0.79
N ALA A 151 -2.47 -12.19 0.67
CA ALA A 151 -2.01 -12.72 -0.61
C ALA A 151 -3.21 -13.06 -1.52
N THR A 152 -3.07 -12.82 -2.83
CA THR A 152 -4.09 -13.18 -3.82
C THR A 152 -4.17 -14.69 -4.08
N ALA A 153 -3.10 -15.42 -3.74
CA ALA A 153 -3.04 -16.87 -3.87
C ALA A 153 -3.78 -17.62 -2.75
N GLU A 154 -4.29 -16.94 -1.70
CA GLU A 154 -5.10 -17.57 -0.65
C GLU A 154 -6.43 -18.14 -1.18
N ASP A 155 -6.90 -17.63 -2.32
CA ASP A 155 -8.17 -18.02 -2.94
C ASP A 155 -8.01 -18.91 -4.18
N LEU A 156 -6.76 -19.23 -4.57
CA LEU A 156 -6.49 -20.23 -5.61
C LEU A 156 -6.61 -21.63 -4.98
N GLY A 157 -7.85 -22.12 -4.84
CA GLY A 157 -8.26 -23.53 -4.61
C GLY A 157 -7.54 -24.29 -3.48
N ASP A 158 -8.27 -24.69 -2.43
CA ASP A 158 -7.84 -25.51 -1.27
C ASP A 158 -6.55 -25.09 -0.53
N ALA A 159 -5.82 -24.09 -1.00
CA ALA A 159 -4.56 -23.61 -0.44
C ALA A 159 -4.79 -22.46 0.55
N SER A 160 -5.39 -22.77 1.70
CA SER A 160 -5.41 -21.82 2.81
C SER A 160 -3.98 -21.66 3.36
N PHE A 161 -3.33 -20.52 3.11
CA PHE A 161 -2.05 -20.13 3.73
C PHE A 161 -2.20 -19.79 5.23
N ALA A 162 -3.11 -20.47 5.92
CA ALA A 162 -3.43 -20.25 7.32
C ALA A 162 -2.19 -20.48 8.19
N GLY A 163 -1.86 -19.48 9.02
CA GLY A 163 -0.78 -19.59 10.02
C GLY A 163 0.65 -19.48 9.50
N GLN A 164 0.88 -19.05 8.25
CA GLN A 164 2.24 -18.83 7.72
C GLN A 164 2.62 -17.39 7.47
N GLN A 165 1.70 -16.45 7.62
CA GLN A 165 1.94 -15.08 7.17
C GLN A 165 2.08 -14.09 8.32
N ASP A 166 3.02 -13.18 8.16
CA ASP A 166 3.40 -12.22 9.19
C ASP A 166 2.25 -11.22 9.43
N THR A 167 1.83 -11.15 10.68
CA THR A 167 0.93 -10.13 11.21
C THR A 167 1.70 -9.32 12.24
N PHE A 168 1.66 -8.00 12.10
CA PHE A 168 2.28 -7.07 13.04
C PHE A 168 1.17 -6.31 13.75
N LEU A 169 1.15 -6.37 15.09
CA LEU A 169 0.17 -5.70 15.93
C LEU A 169 0.79 -4.47 16.58
N ASN A 170 -0.05 -3.51 16.99
CA ASN A 170 0.37 -2.27 17.66
C ASN A 170 1.41 -1.46 16.86
N VAL A 171 1.29 -1.46 15.53
CA VAL A 171 2.18 -0.71 14.64
C VAL A 171 1.83 0.76 14.70
N THR A 172 2.82 1.62 14.89
CA THR A 172 2.65 3.08 14.94
C THR A 172 2.94 3.70 13.58
N SER A 173 2.63 4.99 13.41
CA SER A 173 2.97 5.74 12.19
C SER A 173 4.46 5.64 11.80
N ASP A 174 5.35 5.53 12.78
CA ASP A 174 6.81 5.46 12.58
C ASP A 174 7.26 4.08 12.09
N THR A 175 6.61 3.01 12.53
CA THR A 175 6.95 1.62 12.18
C THR A 175 6.10 1.06 11.04
N LEU A 176 5.09 1.81 10.59
CA LEU A 176 4.14 1.40 9.55
C LEU A 176 4.80 0.93 8.26
N LEU A 177 5.71 1.73 7.71
CA LEU A 177 6.36 1.42 6.44
C LEU A 177 7.24 0.16 6.56
N ALA A 178 7.89 -0.03 7.70
CA ALA A 178 8.70 -1.21 7.99
C ALA A 178 7.82 -2.47 8.13
N ALA A 179 6.66 -2.37 8.77
CA ALA A 179 5.70 -3.46 8.87
C ALA A 179 5.15 -3.87 7.49
N VAL A 180 4.81 -2.89 6.63
CA VAL A 180 4.35 -3.15 5.26
C VAL A 180 5.43 -3.84 4.44
N THR A 181 6.67 -3.36 4.47
CA THR A 181 7.77 -4.00 3.74
C THR A 181 8.11 -5.37 4.29
N ALA A 182 7.99 -5.59 5.61
CA ALA A 182 8.16 -6.90 6.22
C ALA A 182 7.08 -7.90 5.75
N CYS A 183 5.81 -7.50 5.67
CA CYS A 183 4.76 -8.33 5.08
C CYS A 183 5.12 -8.73 3.64
N TRP A 184 5.60 -7.80 2.81
CA TRP A 184 6.03 -8.13 1.44
C TRP A 184 7.27 -9.02 1.39
N ALA A 185 8.22 -8.85 2.32
CA ALA A 185 9.39 -9.71 2.43
C ALA A 185 9.02 -11.14 2.84
N SER A 186 7.95 -11.31 3.65
CA SER A 186 7.43 -12.62 4.07
C SER A 186 7.07 -13.53 2.89
N LEU A 187 6.68 -12.93 1.76
CA LEU A 187 6.41 -13.64 0.51
C LEU A 187 7.63 -14.45 0.03
N TRP A 188 8.85 -14.04 0.38
CA TRP A 188 10.11 -14.66 -0.02
C TRP A 188 10.82 -15.39 1.12
N ALA A 189 10.16 -15.56 2.27
CA ALA A 189 10.69 -16.39 3.35
C ALA A 189 10.85 -17.85 2.89
N SER A 190 11.86 -18.54 3.41
CA SER A 190 12.17 -19.93 3.00
C SER A 190 10.96 -20.86 3.11
N ARG A 191 10.12 -20.68 4.15
CA ARG A 191 8.89 -21.47 4.36
C ARG A 191 7.86 -21.22 3.25
N ALA A 192 7.64 -19.96 2.87
CA ALA A 192 6.71 -19.59 1.81
C ALA A 192 7.18 -20.09 0.44
N ILE A 193 8.49 -20.04 0.17
CA ILE A 193 9.08 -20.60 -1.06
C ILE A 193 8.90 -22.12 -1.10
N ALA A 194 9.25 -22.82 -0.02
CA ALA A 194 9.12 -24.28 0.05
C ALA A 194 7.66 -24.72 -0.15
N TYR A 195 6.70 -24.04 0.49
CA TYR A 195 5.28 -24.32 0.32
C TYR A 195 4.81 -24.12 -1.13
N ARG A 196 5.21 -23.01 -1.79
CA ARG A 196 4.85 -22.80 -3.20
C ARG A 196 5.44 -23.86 -4.11
N GLN A 197 6.67 -24.29 -3.86
CA GLN A 197 7.31 -25.38 -4.60
C GLN A 197 6.57 -26.70 -4.43
N THR A 198 6.13 -27.05 -3.22
CA THR A 198 5.39 -28.30 -2.98
C THR A 198 3.99 -28.27 -3.59
N GLN A 199 3.35 -27.11 -3.67
CA GLN A 199 2.04 -26.92 -4.29
C GLN A 199 2.10 -26.66 -5.81
N GLY A 200 3.29 -26.61 -6.41
CA GLY A 200 3.46 -26.31 -7.84
C GLY A 200 3.04 -24.90 -8.24
N ILE A 201 2.97 -23.95 -7.29
CA ILE A 201 2.57 -22.56 -7.53
C ILE A 201 3.75 -21.80 -8.15
N SER A 202 3.53 -21.21 -9.33
CA SER A 202 4.55 -20.40 -10.01
C SER A 202 4.91 -19.15 -9.20
N ASN A 203 6.18 -18.76 -9.24
CA ASN A 203 6.63 -17.46 -8.70
C ASN A 203 6.34 -16.30 -9.66
N GLU A 204 5.95 -16.58 -10.91
CA GLU A 204 5.64 -15.54 -11.89
C GLU A 204 4.35 -14.82 -11.53
N GLY A 205 4.39 -13.49 -11.56
CA GLY A 205 3.22 -12.65 -11.29
C GLY A 205 2.77 -12.62 -9.83
N LEU A 206 3.52 -13.25 -8.92
CA LEU A 206 3.24 -13.27 -7.49
C LEU A 206 3.24 -11.85 -6.92
N ALA A 207 2.18 -11.50 -6.20
CA ALA A 207 2.03 -10.22 -5.53
C ALA A 207 1.23 -10.38 -4.25
N MET A 208 1.44 -9.47 -3.30
CA MET A 208 0.79 -9.49 -2.00
C MET A 208 0.24 -8.11 -1.68
N ALA A 209 -1.03 -8.05 -1.35
CA ALA A 209 -1.63 -6.87 -0.74
C ALA A 209 -1.37 -6.89 0.77
N VAL A 210 -1.40 -5.72 1.40
CA VAL A 210 -1.21 -5.58 2.85
C VAL A 210 -2.39 -4.80 3.41
N VAL A 211 -3.10 -5.43 4.33
CA VAL A 211 -4.20 -4.84 5.08
C VAL A 211 -3.62 -4.04 6.23
N VAL A 212 -4.01 -2.78 6.36
CA VAL A 212 -3.74 -1.91 7.50
C VAL A 212 -5.08 -1.58 8.15
N GLN A 213 -5.25 -1.99 9.39
CA GLN A 213 -6.50 -1.88 10.11
C GLN A 213 -6.26 -1.25 11.49
N GLU A 214 -7.18 -0.40 11.93
CA GLU A 214 -7.19 0.12 13.29
C GLU A 214 -7.12 -1.01 14.33
N MET A 215 -6.25 -0.86 15.35
CA MET A 215 -6.20 -1.83 16.44
C MET A 215 -7.47 -1.78 17.28
N CYS A 216 -8.05 -2.95 17.55
CA CYS A 216 -9.11 -3.09 18.55
C CYS A 216 -8.49 -3.49 19.90
N PRO A 217 -8.57 -2.66 20.95
CA PRO A 217 -8.14 -3.04 22.28
C PRO A 217 -9.13 -4.05 22.86
N ALA A 218 -8.83 -5.34 22.70
CA ALA A 218 -9.70 -6.42 23.15
C ALA A 218 -9.35 -6.86 24.58
N GLU A 219 -10.34 -6.85 25.48
CA GLU A 219 -10.26 -7.57 26.76
C GLU A 219 -10.40 -9.08 26.55
N ILE A 220 -11.26 -9.47 25.61
CA ILE A 220 -11.50 -10.85 25.18
C ILE A 220 -11.55 -10.86 23.65
N SER A 221 -10.86 -11.82 23.04
CA SER A 221 -10.96 -12.08 21.60
C SER A 221 -11.17 -13.58 21.36
N GLY A 222 -11.44 -13.96 20.11
CA GLY A 222 -11.81 -15.32 19.80
C GLY A 222 -12.05 -15.58 18.32
N VAL A 223 -12.26 -16.86 18.00
CA VAL A 223 -12.58 -17.35 16.66
C VAL A 223 -13.93 -18.06 16.71
N LEU A 224 -14.77 -17.77 15.72
CA LEU A 224 -16.07 -18.38 15.53
C LEU A 224 -16.04 -19.24 14.27
N PHE A 225 -16.46 -20.49 14.39
CA PHE A 225 -16.79 -21.37 13.29
C PHE A 225 -18.31 -21.57 13.27
N THR A 226 -18.97 -21.09 12.22
CA THR A 226 -20.44 -21.27 12.04
C THR A 226 -20.82 -22.72 11.80
N VAL A 227 -19.87 -23.52 11.33
CA VAL A 227 -19.93 -24.97 11.16
C VAL A 227 -18.64 -25.54 11.74
N SER A 228 -18.74 -26.42 12.73
CA SER A 228 -17.59 -27.04 13.37
C SER A 228 -16.86 -27.96 12.39
N PRO A 229 -15.52 -27.95 12.38
CA PRO A 229 -14.74 -28.90 11.58
C PRO A 229 -14.90 -30.36 12.06
N PHE A 230 -15.53 -30.58 13.22
CA PHE A 230 -15.79 -31.89 13.80
C PHE A 230 -17.25 -32.35 13.68
N ASP A 231 -18.20 -31.42 13.60
CA ASP A 231 -19.64 -31.69 13.50
C ASP A 231 -20.36 -30.58 12.71
N GLU A 232 -20.94 -30.93 11.57
CA GLU A 232 -21.59 -29.97 10.67
C GLU A 232 -22.83 -29.28 11.26
N ASN A 233 -23.38 -29.81 12.36
CA ASN A 233 -24.58 -29.27 13.02
C ASN A 233 -24.27 -28.35 14.21
N VAL A 234 -22.99 -28.12 14.50
CA VAL A 234 -22.56 -27.38 15.70
C VAL A 234 -21.78 -26.13 15.30
N CYS A 235 -22.08 -25.04 15.99
CA CYS A 235 -21.30 -23.80 15.96
C CYS A 235 -20.31 -23.80 17.14
N ILE A 236 -19.05 -23.41 16.89
CA ILE A 236 -18.01 -23.35 17.93
C ILE A 236 -17.47 -21.93 18.05
N ILE A 237 -17.37 -21.44 19.28
CA ILE A 237 -16.68 -20.20 19.63
C ILE A 237 -15.54 -20.56 20.58
N GLU A 238 -14.32 -20.20 20.20
CA GLU A 238 -13.15 -20.24 21.06
C GLU A 238 -12.80 -18.82 21.47
N SER A 239 -12.47 -18.60 22.74
CA SER A 239 -12.13 -17.27 23.27
C SER A 239 -10.96 -17.29 24.23
N ASN A 240 -10.16 -16.23 24.24
CA ASN A 240 -9.07 -15.99 25.16
C ASN A 240 -9.10 -14.55 25.70
N TRP A 241 -8.44 -14.32 26.84
CA TRP A 241 -8.21 -12.97 27.35
C TRP A 241 -7.12 -12.26 26.53
N GLY A 242 -7.33 -10.99 26.21
CA GLY A 242 -6.42 -10.18 25.41
C GLY A 242 -6.58 -10.37 23.90
N LEU A 243 -5.50 -10.11 23.16
CA LEU A 243 -5.44 -10.23 21.69
C LEU A 243 -5.39 -11.70 21.24
N GLY A 244 -5.91 -11.94 20.03
CA GLY A 244 -5.99 -13.27 19.39
C GLY A 244 -5.18 -13.39 18.11
#